data_AF-A0A964KNW2-F1
#
_entry.id   AF-A0A964KNW2-F1
#
_cell.length_a   1.000
_cell.length_b   1.000
_cell.length_c   1.000
_cell.angle_alpha   90.00
_cell.angle_beta   90.00
_cell.angle_gamma   90.00
#
_symmetry.space_group_name_H-M   'P 1'
#
loop_
_entity.id
_entity.type
_entity.pdbx_description
1 polymer ?
#
loop_
_entity_poly.entity_id
_entity_poly.type
_entity_poly.pdbx_seq_one_letter_code
_entity_poly.pdbx_strand_id
1 'polypeptide(L)'
;MAQFAYVDEASQIKIKDADTGVEFSPSVALGLEDAGCMWPTWSPDGRRLAYARYELESGAVRRATIYVTAPDGSQQFAVHRSDGLPVYFNWAPNGERLAVLVQRRGSLELEIAALEGAAAPWVVARGAPLYFAWSPDSGSLLASIGGAGSGSAEGRLVWINADDGATSPPAPQIVSHLPLTGFRVPSWAPRLGGMTVGVDQGGTQVIGLVEGAEFRYLCPCGLAPALSWSPDGQNLAITARATEDGPYEGLFIYHAPGGAVERASEVSPLAFFWCDDHRIVCITGPIGDRVVGIRVIDIVAGTESDHGHIRPSRDLLQLFGHFDQYATSARIVSPAGDALLLAASRAQEQENGSVPTVRQILIRPLDPSEADQVVGRGRIAVWKPLS
;
A
#
# COMPACT_ATOMS: atom_id res chain seq x y z
N MET A 1 -9.23 -21.38 -0.11
CA MET A 1 -8.01 -21.66 0.66
C MET A 1 -7.24 -20.37 0.76
N ALA A 2 -6.75 -20.04 1.94
CA ALA A 2 -6.03 -18.78 2.17
C ALA A 2 -4.61 -18.93 1.61
N GLN A 3 -4.27 -18.18 0.56
CA GLN A 3 -2.93 -18.17 -0.01
C GLN A 3 -2.26 -16.83 0.24
N PHE A 4 -0.94 -16.82 0.32
CA PHE A 4 -0.15 -15.61 0.41
C PHE A 4 1.09 -15.69 -0.46
N ALA A 5 1.62 -14.53 -0.83
CA ALA A 5 2.91 -14.42 -1.50
C ALA A 5 3.93 -13.78 -0.56
N TYR A 6 5.18 -14.21 -0.61
CA TYR A 6 6.25 -13.60 0.19
C TYR A 6 7.58 -13.60 -0.56
N VAL A 7 8.50 -12.74 -0.10
CA VAL A 7 9.88 -12.73 -0.57
C VAL A 7 10.75 -13.42 0.48
N ASP A 8 11.39 -14.51 0.10
CA ASP A 8 12.27 -15.28 0.97
C ASP A 8 13.65 -14.61 1.20
N GLU A 9 14.51 -15.27 1.96
CA GLU A 9 15.86 -14.77 2.29
C GLU A 9 16.80 -14.74 1.07
N ALA A 10 16.54 -15.57 0.06
CA ALA A 10 17.25 -15.57 -1.22
C ALA A 10 16.66 -14.55 -2.21
N SER A 11 15.80 -13.63 -1.73
CA SER A 11 15.09 -12.64 -2.53
C SER A 11 14.26 -13.24 -3.67
N GLN A 12 13.73 -14.45 -3.48
CA GLN A 12 12.83 -15.11 -4.43
C GLN A 12 11.38 -14.93 -4.02
N ILE A 13 10.49 -14.88 -5.00
CA ILE A 13 9.04 -14.90 -4.75
C ILE A 13 8.61 -16.33 -4.46
N LYS A 14 7.77 -16.47 -3.45
CA LYS A 14 7.11 -17.71 -3.04
C LYS A 14 5.62 -17.44 -2.92
N ILE A 15 4.81 -18.40 -3.34
CA ILE A 15 3.36 -18.42 -3.16
C ILE A 15 3.05 -19.64 -2.33
N LYS A 16 2.37 -19.46 -1.21
CA LYS A 16 2.13 -20.52 -0.25
C LYS A 16 0.68 -20.56 0.18
N ASP A 17 0.16 -21.77 0.28
CA ASP A 17 -1.12 -22.04 0.89
C ASP A 17 -0.96 -22.11 2.41
N ALA A 18 -1.72 -21.30 3.14
CA ALA A 18 -1.61 -21.18 4.59
C ALA A 18 -2.10 -22.43 5.32
N ASP A 19 -3.07 -23.14 4.74
CA ASP A 19 -3.73 -24.28 5.38
C ASP A 19 -2.94 -25.57 5.17
N THR A 20 -2.50 -25.81 3.93
CA THR A 20 -1.82 -27.04 3.51
C THR A 20 -0.30 -26.93 3.57
N GLY A 21 0.24 -25.72 3.59
CA GLY A 21 1.67 -25.45 3.51
C GLY A 21 2.28 -25.70 2.13
N VAL A 22 1.47 -26.07 1.12
CA VAL A 22 1.94 -26.26 -0.26
C VAL A 22 2.50 -24.95 -0.80
N GLU A 23 3.70 -25.02 -1.37
CA GLU A 23 4.46 -23.84 -1.79
C GLU A 23 4.88 -23.96 -3.26
N PHE A 24 4.75 -22.84 -3.96
CA PHE A 24 5.16 -22.65 -5.34
C PHE A 24 6.18 -21.52 -5.43
N SER A 25 7.18 -21.68 -6.29
CA SER A 25 8.17 -20.65 -6.59
C SER A 25 8.03 -20.28 -8.06
N PRO A 26 7.67 -19.03 -8.42
CA PRO A 26 7.68 -18.54 -9.78
C PRO A 26 9.12 -18.38 -10.28
N SER A 27 9.80 -19.50 -10.51
CA SER A 27 11.21 -19.52 -10.90
C SER A 27 11.33 -19.18 -12.37
N VAL A 28 11.89 -18.00 -12.69
CA VAL A 28 12.50 -17.82 -14.01
C VAL A 28 13.82 -18.58 -13.99
N ALA A 29 13.92 -19.65 -14.77
CA ALA A 29 15.17 -20.36 -15.00
C ALA A 29 16.16 -19.46 -15.78
N LEU A 30 16.82 -18.53 -15.10
CA LEU A 30 17.94 -17.75 -15.62
C LEU A 30 18.99 -17.69 -14.52
N GLY A 31 20.15 -18.30 -14.77
CA GLY A 31 21.24 -18.49 -13.82
C GLY A 31 21.98 -17.22 -13.44
N LEU A 32 21.29 -16.27 -12.82
CA LEU A 32 21.88 -15.08 -12.23
C LEU A 32 21.67 -15.12 -10.72
N GLU A 33 22.77 -15.34 -10.00
CA GLU A 33 22.83 -15.42 -8.53
C GLU A 33 22.57 -14.06 -7.85
N ASP A 34 22.43 -12.97 -8.62
CA ASP A 34 22.33 -11.59 -8.11
C ASP A 34 20.97 -10.90 -8.34
N ALA A 35 19.91 -11.65 -8.68
CA ALA A 35 18.59 -11.06 -8.92
C ALA A 35 17.70 -11.03 -7.66
N GLY A 36 17.33 -9.84 -7.20
CA GLY A 36 16.42 -9.67 -6.06
C GLY A 36 14.97 -9.40 -6.51
N CYS A 37 13.99 -10.06 -5.89
CA CYS A 37 12.56 -9.78 -6.13
C CYS A 37 11.94 -8.92 -5.02
N MET A 38 11.04 -7.99 -5.35
CA MET A 38 10.35 -7.12 -4.37
C MET A 38 8.88 -6.89 -4.72
N TRP A 39 8.13 -6.42 -3.73
CA TRP A 39 6.73 -5.98 -3.81
C TRP A 39 5.80 -6.96 -4.54
N PRO A 40 5.59 -8.17 -3.99
CA PRO A 40 4.49 -9.02 -4.43
C PRO A 40 3.17 -8.23 -4.29
N THR A 41 2.38 -8.17 -5.35
CA THR A 41 1.04 -7.54 -5.35
C THR A 41 0.07 -8.37 -6.17
N TRP A 42 -0.99 -8.82 -5.50
CA TRP A 42 -2.04 -9.61 -6.13
C TRP A 42 -2.97 -8.72 -6.94
N SER A 43 -3.45 -9.23 -8.07
CA SER A 43 -4.56 -8.62 -8.77
C SER A 43 -5.81 -8.60 -7.87
N PRO A 44 -6.76 -7.67 -8.09
CA PRO A 44 -7.95 -7.55 -7.25
C PRO A 44 -8.77 -8.85 -7.16
N ASP A 45 -8.81 -9.63 -8.24
CA ASP A 45 -9.48 -10.93 -8.32
C ASP A 45 -8.65 -12.11 -7.76
N GLY A 46 -7.42 -11.85 -7.29
CA GLY A 46 -6.49 -12.85 -6.80
C GLY A 46 -5.95 -13.83 -7.87
N ARG A 47 -6.28 -13.66 -9.16
CA ARG A 47 -5.89 -14.62 -10.21
C ARG A 47 -4.46 -14.45 -10.69
N ARG A 48 -3.82 -13.33 -10.39
CA ARG A 48 -2.46 -13.00 -10.83
C ARG A 48 -1.67 -12.38 -9.69
N LEU A 49 -0.38 -12.67 -9.65
CA LEU A 49 0.59 -12.01 -8.80
C LEU A 49 1.57 -11.23 -9.69
N ALA A 50 1.72 -9.94 -9.44
CA ALA A 50 2.81 -9.14 -9.99
C ALA A 50 3.95 -8.99 -8.97
N TYR A 51 5.19 -8.93 -9.46
CA TYR A 51 6.36 -8.68 -8.63
C TYR A 51 7.50 -8.07 -9.45
N ALA A 52 8.32 -7.24 -8.82
CA ALA A 52 9.52 -6.68 -9.46
C ALA A 52 10.70 -7.62 -9.29
N ARG A 53 11.49 -7.80 -10.35
CA ARG A 53 12.81 -8.44 -10.32
C ARG A 53 13.87 -7.43 -10.76
N TYR A 54 14.93 -7.31 -9.98
CA TYR A 54 16.06 -6.43 -10.25
C TYR A 54 17.25 -7.23 -10.73
N GLU A 55 17.82 -6.82 -11.85
CA GLU A 55 19.11 -7.30 -12.35
C GLU A 55 20.18 -6.34 -11.83
N LEU A 56 21.13 -6.87 -11.06
CA LEU A 56 22.22 -6.10 -10.48
C LEU A 56 23.46 -6.16 -11.37
N GLU A 57 24.19 -5.06 -11.45
CA GLU A 57 25.52 -4.98 -12.06
C GLU A 57 26.42 -4.17 -11.13
N SER A 58 27.50 -4.79 -10.65
CA SER A 58 28.43 -4.17 -9.69
C SER A 58 27.73 -3.61 -8.44
N GLY A 59 26.68 -4.29 -7.94
CA GLY A 59 25.90 -3.90 -6.76
C GLY A 59 24.85 -2.81 -6.99
N ALA A 60 24.71 -2.28 -8.21
CA ALA A 60 23.66 -1.32 -8.58
C ALA A 60 22.58 -1.98 -9.42
N VAL A 61 21.34 -1.50 -9.31
CA VAL A 61 20.25 -1.93 -10.21
C VAL A 61 20.56 -1.47 -11.63
N ARG A 62 20.80 -2.43 -12.52
CA ARG A 62 20.98 -2.20 -13.95
C ARG A 62 19.65 -2.13 -14.68
N ARG A 63 18.73 -3.03 -14.31
CA ARG A 63 17.42 -3.16 -14.93
C ARG A 63 16.41 -3.67 -13.92
N ALA A 64 15.18 -3.19 -14.01
CA ALA A 64 14.04 -3.76 -13.32
C ALA A 64 13.02 -4.30 -14.33
N THR A 65 12.48 -5.47 -14.05
CA THR A 65 11.37 -6.05 -14.81
C THR A 65 10.26 -6.42 -13.85
N ILE A 66 9.04 -5.98 -14.14
CA ILE A 66 7.85 -6.47 -13.44
C ILE A 66 7.36 -7.70 -14.19
N TYR A 67 7.23 -8.80 -13.46
CA TYR A 67 6.66 -10.05 -13.94
C TYR A 67 5.26 -10.22 -13.37
N VAL A 68 4.42 -10.92 -14.14
CA VAL A 68 3.10 -11.39 -13.74
C VAL A 68 3.11 -12.91 -13.84
N THR A 69 2.48 -13.59 -12.88
CA THR A 69 2.35 -15.06 -12.84
C THR A 69 1.01 -15.46 -12.21
N ALA A 70 0.51 -16.64 -12.55
CA ALA A 70 -0.65 -17.24 -11.87
C ALA A 70 -0.25 -17.81 -10.48
N PRO A 71 -1.20 -18.00 -9.54
CA PRO A 71 -0.92 -18.56 -8.22
C PRO A 71 -0.20 -19.91 -8.20
N ASP A 72 -0.38 -20.72 -9.25
CA ASP A 72 0.27 -22.02 -9.42
C ASP A 72 1.66 -21.92 -10.09
N GLY A 73 2.12 -20.70 -10.37
CA GLY A 73 3.38 -20.41 -11.06
C GLY A 73 3.28 -20.47 -12.60
N SER A 74 2.13 -20.81 -13.17
CA SER A 74 1.93 -20.82 -14.62
C SER A 74 1.76 -19.41 -15.18
N GLN A 75 1.66 -19.31 -16.52
CA GLN A 75 1.37 -18.06 -17.24
C GLN A 75 2.29 -16.89 -16.84
N GLN A 76 3.57 -17.18 -16.67
CA GLN A 76 4.54 -16.17 -16.30
C GLN A 76 4.98 -15.35 -17.52
N PHE A 77 4.89 -14.02 -17.44
CA PHE A 77 5.39 -13.12 -18.48
C PHE A 77 5.88 -11.78 -17.89
N ALA A 78 6.74 -11.09 -18.63
CA ALA A 78 7.17 -9.74 -18.28
C ALA A 78 6.16 -8.72 -18.82
N VAL A 79 5.64 -7.86 -17.95
CA VAL A 79 4.63 -6.84 -18.29
C VAL A 79 5.24 -5.44 -18.43
N HIS A 80 6.33 -5.18 -17.70
CA HIS A 80 7.00 -3.88 -17.70
C HIS A 80 8.51 -4.07 -17.57
N ARG A 81 9.28 -3.31 -18.34
CA ARG A 81 10.74 -3.27 -18.26
C ARG A 81 11.20 -1.83 -18.23
N SER A 82 12.09 -1.51 -17.30
CA SER A 82 12.62 -0.16 -17.16
C SER A 82 14.07 -0.18 -16.70
N ASP A 83 14.84 0.78 -17.22
CA ASP A 83 16.19 1.11 -16.76
C ASP A 83 16.18 2.10 -15.57
N GLY A 84 15.01 2.65 -15.23
CA GLY A 84 14.75 3.35 -13.96
C GLY A 84 14.29 2.37 -12.89
N LEU A 85 14.26 2.79 -11.64
CA LEU A 85 13.88 1.95 -10.50
C LEU A 85 12.37 2.04 -10.26
N PRO A 86 11.55 1.00 -10.54
CA PRO A 86 10.20 0.95 -10.00
C PRO A 86 10.31 1.06 -8.49
N VAL A 87 9.49 1.92 -7.87
CA VAL A 87 9.43 2.14 -6.42
C VAL A 87 8.08 1.75 -5.83
N TYR A 88 7.04 1.65 -6.67
CA TYR A 88 5.70 1.19 -6.30
C TYR A 88 4.92 0.80 -7.56
N PHE A 89 4.00 -0.15 -7.47
CA PHE A 89 3.02 -0.41 -8.53
C PHE A 89 1.73 -1.00 -7.97
N ASN A 90 0.64 -0.80 -8.70
CA ASN A 90 -0.68 -1.31 -8.34
C ASN A 90 -1.52 -1.64 -9.58
N TRP A 91 -2.35 -2.66 -9.45
CA TRP A 91 -3.31 -3.10 -10.45
C TRP A 91 -4.45 -2.09 -10.59
N ALA A 92 -4.89 -1.90 -11.83
CA ALA A 92 -6.23 -1.37 -12.07
C ALA A 92 -7.28 -2.36 -11.50
N PRO A 93 -8.44 -1.87 -11.04
CA PRO A 93 -9.49 -2.72 -10.45
C PRO A 93 -9.94 -3.89 -11.34
N ASN A 94 -9.94 -3.72 -12.67
CA ASN A 94 -10.25 -4.78 -13.64
C ASN A 94 -9.14 -5.85 -13.79
N GLY A 95 -7.96 -5.61 -13.23
CA GLY A 95 -6.81 -6.51 -13.30
C GLY A 95 -6.12 -6.56 -14.66
N GLU A 96 -6.40 -5.65 -15.60
CA GLU A 96 -5.86 -5.66 -16.97
C GLU A 96 -4.68 -4.70 -17.18
N ARG A 97 -4.45 -3.80 -16.23
CA ARG A 97 -3.38 -2.80 -16.28
C ARG A 97 -2.65 -2.70 -14.95
N LEU A 98 -1.39 -2.27 -15.01
CA LEU A 98 -0.57 -1.88 -13.87
C LEU A 98 -0.18 -0.41 -13.99
N ALA A 99 -0.42 0.37 -12.94
CA ALA A 99 0.21 1.67 -12.76
C ALA A 99 1.54 1.46 -12.03
N VAL A 100 2.62 1.95 -12.62
CA VAL A 100 3.99 1.74 -12.17
C VAL A 100 4.64 3.09 -11.89
N LEU A 101 5.06 3.31 -10.66
CA LEU A 101 5.82 4.48 -10.26
C LEU A 101 7.31 4.20 -10.40
N VAL A 102 7.96 4.86 -11.34
CA VAL A 102 9.37 4.68 -11.66
C VAL A 102 10.18 5.89 -11.21
N GLN A 103 11.18 5.65 -10.38
CA GLN A 103 12.17 6.64 -10.01
C GLN A 103 13.26 6.75 -11.09
N ARG A 104 13.41 7.97 -11.61
CA ARG A 104 14.51 8.37 -12.50
C ARG A 104 15.27 9.54 -11.87
N ARG A 105 16.44 9.89 -12.42
CA ARG A 105 17.28 10.97 -11.86
C ARG A 105 16.49 12.27 -11.72
N GLY A 106 16.18 12.66 -10.47
CA GLY A 106 15.51 13.92 -10.12
C GLY A 106 13.98 13.97 -10.29
N SER A 107 13.31 12.87 -10.63
CA SER A 107 11.84 12.86 -10.80
C SER A 107 11.23 11.46 -10.63
N LEU A 108 9.91 11.41 -10.39
CA LEU A 108 9.11 10.19 -10.54
C LEU A 108 8.32 10.27 -11.84
N GLU A 109 8.20 9.12 -12.50
CA GLU A 109 7.33 8.93 -13.66
C GLU A 109 6.24 7.92 -13.28
N LEU A 110 4.98 8.28 -13.48
CA LEU A 110 3.87 7.34 -13.41
C LEU A 110 3.66 6.79 -14.82
N GLU A 111 3.82 5.48 -14.96
CA GLU A 111 3.68 4.74 -16.21
C GLU A 111 2.50 3.77 -16.13
N ILE A 112 1.78 3.54 -17.23
CA ILE A 112 0.74 2.51 -17.31
C ILE A 112 1.23 1.40 -18.24
N ALA A 113 1.17 0.17 -17.76
CA ALA A 113 1.49 -1.04 -18.51
C ALA A 113 0.24 -1.91 -18.67
N ALA A 114 -0.14 -2.19 -19.92
CA ALA A 114 -1.21 -3.14 -20.24
C ALA A 114 -0.69 -4.59 -20.17
N LEU A 115 -1.55 -5.52 -19.77
CA LEU A 115 -1.21 -6.95 -19.75
C LEU A 115 -1.19 -7.57 -21.15
N GLU A 116 -2.10 -7.11 -22.01
CA GLU A 116 -2.29 -7.61 -23.38
C GLU A 116 -2.08 -6.49 -24.40
N GLY A 117 -1.62 -6.88 -25.59
CA GLY A 117 -1.14 -5.93 -26.60
C GLY A 117 0.31 -5.54 -26.31
N ALA A 118 1.20 -5.72 -27.28
CA ALA A 118 2.64 -5.42 -27.14
C ALA A 118 2.95 -3.91 -27.09
N ALA A 119 2.03 -3.09 -26.59
CA ALA A 119 2.22 -1.67 -26.43
C ALA A 119 3.31 -1.43 -25.36
N ALA A 120 4.24 -0.53 -25.67
CA ALA A 120 5.18 -0.06 -24.68
C ALA A 120 4.42 0.66 -23.55
N PRO A 121 4.86 0.56 -22.29
CA PRO A 121 4.33 1.39 -21.22
C PRO A 121 4.44 2.86 -21.61
N TRP A 122 3.42 3.65 -21.33
CA TRP A 122 3.47 5.09 -21.58
C TRP A 122 3.45 5.87 -20.26
N VAL A 123 4.18 6.98 -20.27
CA VAL A 123 4.30 7.90 -19.13
C VAL A 123 3.07 8.81 -19.11
N VAL A 124 2.24 8.70 -18.07
CA VAL A 124 1.03 9.50 -17.91
C VAL A 124 1.20 10.73 -17.03
N ALA A 125 2.19 10.71 -16.13
CA ALA A 125 2.50 11.85 -15.28
C ALA A 125 3.97 11.86 -14.88
N ARG A 126 4.47 13.07 -14.59
CA ARG A 126 5.82 13.32 -14.08
C ARG A 126 5.80 14.34 -12.96
N GLY A 127 6.67 14.14 -11.99
CA GLY A 127 6.85 15.06 -10.86
C GLY A 127 7.27 14.30 -9.62
N ALA A 128 7.80 15.02 -8.64
CA ALA A 128 8.11 14.46 -7.34
C ALA A 128 7.68 15.48 -6.28
N PRO A 129 6.93 15.06 -5.25
CA PRO A 129 6.39 13.71 -5.04
C PRO A 129 5.23 13.38 -5.99
N LEU A 130 4.84 12.10 -6.02
CA LEU A 130 3.74 11.60 -6.83
C LEU A 130 3.03 10.43 -6.14
N TYR A 131 1.74 10.61 -5.83
CA TYR A 131 0.85 9.57 -5.30
C TYR A 131 -0.37 9.43 -6.21
N PHE A 132 -0.96 8.24 -6.28
CA PHE A 132 -2.10 7.99 -7.14
C PHE A 132 -3.04 6.92 -6.58
N ALA A 133 -4.29 6.96 -7.03
CA ALA A 133 -5.25 5.89 -6.86
C ALA A 133 -6.10 5.71 -8.12
N TRP A 134 -6.40 4.45 -8.44
CA TRP A 134 -7.29 4.09 -9.55
C TRP A 134 -8.75 4.41 -9.22
N SER A 135 -9.50 4.92 -10.20
CA SER A 135 -10.96 4.88 -10.15
C SER A 135 -11.46 3.43 -10.23
N PRO A 136 -12.61 3.09 -9.63
CA PRO A 136 -13.12 1.70 -9.61
C PRO A 136 -13.46 1.15 -10.98
N ASP A 137 -13.84 2.01 -11.90
CA ASP A 137 -14.12 1.67 -13.30
C ASP A 137 -12.85 1.34 -14.10
N SER A 138 -11.67 1.47 -13.50
CA SER A 138 -10.36 1.26 -14.12
C SER A 138 -10.00 2.23 -15.24
N GLY A 139 -10.86 3.19 -15.58
CA GLY A 139 -10.68 4.10 -16.72
C GLY A 139 -9.82 5.32 -16.40
N SER A 140 -9.56 5.60 -15.12
CA SER A 140 -8.80 6.78 -14.71
C SER A 140 -8.01 6.59 -13.42
N LEU A 141 -7.08 7.51 -13.16
CA LEU A 141 -6.42 7.68 -11.87
C LEU A 141 -6.56 9.11 -11.39
N LEU A 142 -6.73 9.31 -10.08
CA LEU A 142 -6.46 10.59 -9.47
C LEU A 142 -5.02 10.57 -8.96
N ALA A 143 -4.22 11.56 -9.36
CA ALA A 143 -2.84 11.70 -8.91
C ALA A 143 -2.62 13.05 -8.22
N SER A 144 -1.84 13.00 -7.14
CA SER A 144 -1.27 14.13 -6.44
C SER A 144 0.17 14.30 -6.90
N ILE A 145 0.50 15.44 -7.50
CA ILE A 145 1.82 15.70 -8.12
C ILE A 145 2.41 17.01 -7.57
N GLY A 146 3.63 16.95 -7.04
CA GLY A 146 4.32 18.13 -6.49
C GLY A 146 3.77 18.59 -5.13
N GLY A 147 4.27 19.71 -4.60
CA GLY A 147 3.88 20.26 -3.28
C GLY A 147 4.75 19.78 -2.10
N ALA A 148 4.81 20.59 -1.03
CA ALA A 148 5.59 20.53 0.23
C ALA A 148 7.11 20.23 0.15
N GLY A 149 7.95 21.17 0.63
CA GLY A 149 9.33 20.92 1.08
C GLY A 149 10.49 20.91 0.05
N SER A 150 10.24 20.98 -1.27
CA SER A 150 11.33 20.80 -2.27
C SER A 150 11.77 22.07 -3.02
N GLY A 151 11.17 23.24 -2.75
CA GLY A 151 11.48 24.47 -3.50
C GLY A 151 11.10 24.42 -4.99
N SER A 152 10.21 23.49 -5.41
CA SER A 152 9.73 23.38 -6.79
C SER A 152 8.21 23.15 -6.85
N ALA A 153 7.58 23.80 -7.84
CA ALA A 153 6.18 23.76 -8.33
C ALA A 153 5.03 23.59 -7.31
N GLU A 154 4.00 24.44 -7.45
CA GLU A 154 2.72 24.27 -6.75
C GLU A 154 2.18 22.84 -6.93
N GLY A 155 1.82 22.20 -5.81
CA GLY A 155 1.19 20.89 -5.82
C GLY A 155 -0.15 20.93 -6.52
N ARG A 156 -0.51 19.84 -7.21
CA ARG A 156 -1.78 19.76 -7.95
C ARG A 156 -2.39 18.38 -7.85
N LEU A 157 -3.72 18.35 -7.89
CA LEU A 157 -4.51 17.16 -8.12
C LEU A 157 -4.86 17.07 -9.61
N VAL A 158 -4.62 15.91 -10.22
CA VAL A 158 -4.90 15.68 -11.64
C VAL A 158 -5.66 14.38 -11.87
N TRP A 159 -6.70 14.42 -12.69
CA TRP A 159 -7.29 13.23 -13.28
C TRP A 159 -6.48 12.81 -14.50
N ILE A 160 -6.16 11.52 -14.56
CA ILE A 160 -5.43 10.89 -15.64
C ILE A 160 -6.35 9.85 -16.26
N ASN A 161 -6.69 10.00 -17.54
CA ASN A 161 -7.38 8.92 -18.25
C ASN A 161 -6.37 7.82 -18.59
N ALA A 162 -6.79 6.57 -18.31
CA ALA A 162 -5.99 5.37 -18.41
C ALA A 162 -6.47 4.41 -19.51
N ASP A 163 -7.40 4.85 -20.35
CA ASP A 163 -7.93 4.05 -21.44
C ASP A 163 -6.92 3.93 -22.57
N ASP A 164 -6.90 2.74 -23.16
CA ASP A 164 -5.95 2.27 -24.19
C ASP A 164 -6.27 2.75 -25.62
N GLY A 165 -7.45 3.34 -25.83
CA GLY A 165 -7.90 3.78 -27.15
C GLY A 165 -7.11 4.96 -27.73
N ALA A 166 -6.22 5.60 -26.96
CA ALA A 166 -5.44 6.74 -27.40
C ALA A 166 -4.01 6.32 -27.83
N THR A 167 -3.58 6.78 -29.00
CA THR A 167 -2.20 6.56 -29.51
C THR A 167 -1.12 7.26 -28.69
N SER A 168 -1.53 8.16 -27.80
CA SER A 168 -0.71 8.91 -26.84
C SER A 168 -1.52 9.12 -25.56
N PRO A 169 -0.89 9.17 -24.37
CA PRO A 169 -1.62 9.46 -23.14
C PRO A 169 -2.31 10.83 -23.25
N PRO A 170 -3.61 10.92 -22.92
CA PRO A 170 -4.27 12.21 -22.82
C PRO A 170 -3.58 13.05 -21.75
N ALA A 171 -3.51 14.37 -21.98
CA ALA A 171 -2.93 15.28 -21.00
C ALA A 171 -3.73 15.19 -19.68
N PRO A 172 -3.08 15.11 -18.50
CA PRO A 172 -3.78 15.09 -17.23
C PRO A 172 -4.67 16.33 -17.08
N GLN A 173 -5.93 16.12 -16.69
CA GLN A 173 -6.85 17.20 -16.37
C GLN A 173 -6.56 17.69 -14.96
N ILE A 174 -6.17 18.96 -14.81
CA ILE A 174 -5.96 19.56 -13.50
C ILE A 174 -7.33 19.77 -12.85
N VAL A 175 -7.52 19.14 -11.69
CA VAL A 175 -8.70 19.28 -10.85
C VAL A 175 -8.55 20.48 -9.94
N SER A 176 -7.35 20.63 -9.37
CA SER A 176 -7.11 21.62 -8.35
C SER A 176 -5.63 21.95 -8.23
N HIS A 177 -5.35 23.23 -8.02
CA HIS A 177 -4.05 23.76 -7.60
C HIS A 177 -3.99 24.00 -6.08
N LEU A 178 -4.95 23.45 -5.32
CA LEU A 178 -4.96 23.60 -3.87
C LEU A 178 -3.65 23.07 -3.29
N PRO A 179 -3.02 23.82 -2.36
CA PRO A 179 -1.84 23.33 -1.66
C PRO A 179 -2.22 22.01 -0.95
N LEU A 180 -1.45 20.97 -1.23
CA LEU A 180 -1.67 19.66 -0.63
C LEU A 180 -1.15 19.67 0.80
N THR A 181 -1.87 19.03 1.74
CA THR A 181 -1.59 19.03 3.20
C THR A 181 -0.37 18.20 3.61
N GLY A 182 0.56 17.99 2.69
CA GLY A 182 1.59 16.96 2.80
C GLY A 182 1.24 15.70 2.01
N PHE A 183 2.15 14.74 2.09
CA PHE A 183 2.29 13.64 1.13
C PHE A 183 1.38 12.44 1.42
N ARG A 184 0.14 12.39 0.92
CA ARG A 184 -0.79 11.27 1.20
C ARG A 184 -1.61 10.83 0.00
N VAL A 185 -2.04 9.58 0.01
CA VAL A 185 -2.70 8.93 -1.13
C VAL A 185 -4.19 9.28 -1.16
N PRO A 186 -4.75 9.68 -2.32
CA PRO A 186 -6.20 9.78 -2.48
C PRO A 186 -6.87 8.42 -2.24
N SER A 187 -8.01 8.40 -1.56
CA SER A 187 -8.71 7.14 -1.28
C SER A 187 -10.11 7.15 -1.88
N TRP A 188 -10.44 6.15 -2.69
CA TRP A 188 -11.77 6.04 -3.29
C TRP A 188 -12.83 5.86 -2.20
N ALA A 189 -13.91 6.64 -2.27
CA ALA A 189 -15.06 6.56 -1.39
C ALA A 189 -16.17 5.71 -2.04
N PRO A 190 -16.32 4.42 -1.69
CA PRO A 190 -17.18 3.47 -2.42
C PRO A 190 -18.64 3.90 -2.53
N ARG A 191 -19.18 4.51 -1.46
CA ARG A 191 -20.58 4.94 -1.39
C ARG A 191 -20.83 6.37 -1.85
N LEU A 192 -19.81 7.22 -1.77
CA LEU A 192 -19.97 8.64 -2.11
C LEU A 192 -19.75 8.90 -3.59
N GLY A 193 -18.98 8.05 -4.29
CA GLY A 193 -18.80 8.17 -5.73
C GLY A 193 -17.71 9.18 -6.13
N GLY A 194 -16.59 9.21 -5.38
CA GLY A 194 -15.47 10.11 -5.64
C GLY A 194 -14.21 9.73 -4.88
N MET A 195 -13.18 10.56 -4.98
CA MET A 195 -11.89 10.36 -4.28
C MET A 195 -11.78 11.29 -3.08
N THR A 196 -11.51 10.73 -1.90
CA THR A 196 -11.15 11.52 -0.72
C THR A 196 -9.69 11.95 -0.73
N VAL A 197 -9.46 13.21 -0.40
CA VAL A 197 -8.14 13.86 -0.39
C VAL A 197 -8.01 14.79 0.80
N GLY A 198 -6.80 14.92 1.34
CA GLY A 198 -6.43 16.00 2.25
C GLY A 198 -5.96 17.22 1.46
N VAL A 199 -6.54 18.40 1.70
CA VAL A 199 -6.14 19.67 1.06
C VAL A 199 -6.03 20.81 2.07
N ASP A 200 -5.10 21.74 1.81
CA ASP A 200 -4.96 22.97 2.57
C ASP A 200 -5.86 24.02 1.92
N GLN A 201 -6.86 24.47 2.67
CA GLN A 201 -7.80 25.49 2.26
C GLN A 201 -7.55 26.76 3.07
N GLY A 202 -6.59 27.58 2.62
CA GLY A 202 -6.31 28.89 3.21
C GLY A 202 -5.69 28.82 4.62
N GLY A 203 -4.80 27.84 4.85
CA GLY A 203 -4.14 27.58 6.13
C GLY A 203 -4.89 26.58 7.02
N THR A 204 -6.06 26.11 6.60
CA THR A 204 -6.85 25.10 7.32
C THR A 204 -6.78 23.78 6.57
N GLN A 205 -6.36 22.72 7.26
CA GLN A 205 -6.29 21.38 6.68
C GLN A 205 -7.67 20.73 6.73
N VAL A 206 -8.13 20.23 5.59
CA VAL A 206 -9.45 19.63 5.46
C VAL A 206 -9.38 18.34 4.65
N ILE A 207 -10.34 17.44 4.91
CA ILE A 207 -10.62 16.31 4.03
C ILE A 207 -11.80 16.71 3.14
N GLY A 208 -11.64 16.48 1.84
CA GLY A 208 -12.71 16.66 0.88
C GLY A 208 -12.83 15.50 -0.09
N LEU A 209 -13.94 15.50 -0.82
CA LEU A 209 -14.30 14.55 -1.85
C LEU A 209 -14.17 15.23 -3.21
N VAL A 210 -13.46 14.58 -4.13
CA VAL A 210 -13.23 15.02 -5.50
C VAL A 210 -14.04 14.15 -6.45
N GLU A 211 -14.91 14.78 -7.23
CA GLU A 211 -15.76 14.14 -8.25
C GLU A 211 -15.61 14.92 -9.57
N GLY A 212 -14.87 14.35 -10.52
CA GLY A 212 -14.49 15.10 -11.71
C GLY A 212 -13.72 16.38 -11.34
N ALA A 213 -14.24 17.55 -11.70
CA ALA A 213 -13.64 18.84 -11.35
C ALA A 213 -14.16 19.43 -10.03
N GLU A 214 -15.18 18.82 -9.43
CA GLU A 214 -15.83 19.34 -8.22
C GLU A 214 -15.09 18.90 -6.96
N PHE A 215 -15.01 19.81 -5.99
CA PHE A 215 -14.50 19.54 -4.66
C PHE A 215 -15.58 19.81 -3.61
N ARG A 216 -15.87 18.80 -2.79
CA ARG A 216 -16.82 18.89 -1.68
C ARG A 216 -16.09 18.71 -0.35
N TYR A 217 -16.21 19.68 0.53
CA TYR A 217 -15.72 19.57 1.91
C TYR A 217 -16.43 18.43 2.67
N LEU A 218 -15.68 17.63 3.43
CA LEU A 218 -16.23 16.60 4.33
C LEU A 218 -16.03 16.98 5.80
N CYS A 219 -14.79 17.22 6.24
CA CYS A 219 -14.48 17.48 7.64
C CYS A 219 -13.11 18.16 7.83
N PRO A 220 -12.82 18.78 8.99
CA PRO A 220 -11.48 19.28 9.27
C PRO A 220 -10.54 18.11 9.57
N CYS A 221 -9.24 18.32 9.40
CA CYS A 221 -8.22 17.35 9.78
C CYS A 221 -6.95 18.03 10.29
N GLY A 222 -6.00 17.24 10.79
CA GLY A 222 -4.63 17.71 11.04
C GLY A 222 -3.78 17.72 9.76
N LEU A 223 -2.48 17.95 9.93
CA LEU A 223 -1.48 17.92 8.86
C LEU A 223 -1.25 16.48 8.35
N ALA A 224 -0.95 16.34 7.06
CA ALA A 224 -0.63 15.09 6.37
C ALA A 224 -1.56 13.91 6.73
N PRO A 225 -2.88 14.05 6.52
CA PRO A 225 -3.86 13.06 6.93
C PRO A 225 -3.74 11.77 6.10
N ALA A 226 -3.59 10.62 6.75
CA ALA A 226 -3.71 9.31 6.11
C ALA A 226 -5.15 8.80 6.24
N LEU A 227 -5.67 8.26 5.14
CA LEU A 227 -7.08 8.00 4.91
C LEU A 227 -7.29 6.56 4.43
N SER A 228 -8.25 5.84 5.01
CA SER A 228 -8.69 4.54 4.45
C SER A 228 -10.16 4.29 4.74
N TRP A 229 -10.92 3.95 3.71
CA TRP A 229 -12.33 3.57 3.83
C TRP A 229 -12.48 2.13 4.31
N SER A 230 -13.50 1.89 5.14
CA SER A 230 -13.98 0.55 5.47
C SER A 230 -14.42 -0.18 4.19
N PRO A 231 -14.38 -1.53 4.17
CA PRO A 231 -14.75 -2.30 2.99
C PRO A 231 -16.15 -1.98 2.45
N ASP A 232 -17.12 -1.79 3.34
CA ASP A 232 -18.49 -1.38 2.97
C ASP A 232 -18.64 0.09 2.56
N GLY A 233 -17.61 0.92 2.74
CA GLY A 233 -17.59 2.35 2.43
C GLY A 233 -18.43 3.24 3.36
N GLN A 234 -18.83 2.77 4.54
CA GLN A 234 -19.57 3.58 5.52
C GLN A 234 -18.68 4.44 6.41
N ASN A 235 -17.46 3.98 6.67
CA ASN A 235 -16.57 4.59 7.65
C ASN A 235 -15.26 4.96 6.98
N LEU A 236 -14.83 6.21 7.12
CA LEU A 236 -13.50 6.64 6.73
C LEU A 236 -12.64 6.77 7.99
N ALA A 237 -11.63 5.90 8.11
CA ALA A 237 -10.62 6.03 9.13
C ALA A 237 -9.59 7.09 8.75
N ILE A 238 -9.30 7.96 9.71
CA ILE A 238 -8.49 9.17 9.55
C ILE A 238 -7.47 9.19 10.69
N THR A 239 -6.23 9.44 10.34
CA THR A 239 -5.21 9.86 11.30
C THR A 239 -4.41 11.02 10.72
N ALA A 240 -4.03 11.98 11.54
CA ALA A 240 -3.35 13.20 11.10
C ALA A 240 -2.38 13.69 12.18
N ARG A 241 -1.45 14.56 11.80
CA ARG A 241 -0.41 15.10 12.69
C ARG A 241 -0.80 16.50 13.17
N ALA A 242 -0.41 16.87 14.39
CA ALA A 242 -0.46 18.27 14.81
C ALA A 242 0.65 19.12 14.19
N THR A 243 1.80 18.53 13.89
CA THR A 243 2.97 19.20 13.31
C THR A 243 3.53 18.40 12.13
N GLU A 244 4.23 19.06 11.19
CA GLU A 244 4.73 18.39 9.98
C GLU A 244 5.61 17.16 10.29
N ASP A 245 6.46 17.27 11.31
CA ASP A 245 7.40 16.23 11.74
C ASP A 245 6.91 15.39 12.94
N GLY A 246 5.70 15.70 13.44
CA GLY A 246 5.13 15.03 14.61
C GLY A 246 4.60 13.62 14.33
N PRO A 247 4.36 12.81 15.37
CA PRO A 247 3.60 11.59 15.23
C PRO A 247 2.14 11.92 14.84
N TYR A 248 1.42 10.90 14.41
CA TYR A 248 -0.02 11.00 14.26
C TYR A 248 -0.71 11.11 15.62
N GLU A 249 -1.84 11.81 15.68
CA GLU A 249 -2.59 12.05 16.91
C GLU A 249 -3.93 11.34 16.91
N GLY A 250 -3.97 10.09 17.38
CA GLY A 250 -5.22 9.36 17.49
C GLY A 250 -5.72 8.72 16.20
N LEU A 251 -6.84 8.02 16.34
CA LEU A 251 -7.63 7.49 15.23
C LEU A 251 -9.03 8.11 15.27
N PHE A 252 -9.46 8.66 14.15
CA PHE A 252 -10.78 9.27 13.98
C PHE A 252 -11.58 8.54 12.91
N ILE A 253 -12.90 8.56 13.03
CA ILE A 253 -13.82 7.97 12.08
C ILE A 253 -14.77 9.06 11.59
N TYR A 254 -14.82 9.23 10.28
CA TYR A 254 -15.89 9.96 9.60
C TYR A 254 -16.95 8.96 9.13
N HIS A 255 -18.18 9.13 9.58
CA HIS A 255 -19.30 8.29 9.15
C HIS A 255 -19.98 8.89 7.91
N ALA A 256 -20.05 8.16 6.81
CA ALA A 256 -20.69 8.59 5.58
C ALA A 256 -22.17 8.15 5.50
N PRO A 257 -23.04 8.93 4.81
CA PRO A 257 -22.79 10.22 4.21
C PRO A 257 -23.03 11.39 5.19
N GLY A 258 -22.13 12.37 5.21
CA GLY A 258 -22.34 13.66 5.90
C GLY A 258 -22.25 13.63 7.44
N GLY A 259 -21.81 12.52 8.02
CA GLY A 259 -21.80 12.31 9.47
C GLY A 259 -20.69 13.07 10.20
N ALA A 260 -20.78 13.04 11.52
CA ALA A 260 -19.78 13.62 12.41
C ALA A 260 -18.45 12.87 12.30
N VAL A 261 -17.36 13.59 12.60
CA VAL A 261 -16.09 12.96 12.90
C VAL A 261 -16.02 12.72 14.39
N GLU A 262 -15.79 11.49 14.79
CA GLU A 262 -15.53 11.13 16.17
C GLU A 262 -14.15 10.52 16.35
N ARG A 263 -13.61 10.64 17.56
CA ARG A 263 -12.35 10.01 17.92
C ARG A 263 -12.63 8.59 18.40
N ALA A 264 -12.17 7.60 17.64
CA ALA A 264 -12.34 6.19 17.96
C ALA A 264 -11.28 5.66 18.94
N SER A 265 -10.07 6.24 18.95
CA SER A 265 -9.03 5.87 19.91
C SER A 265 -8.02 7.00 20.17
N GLU A 266 -7.42 6.95 21.36
CA GLU A 266 -6.26 7.77 21.76
C GLU A 266 -4.92 7.26 21.20
N VAL A 267 -4.91 6.06 20.64
CA VAL A 267 -3.70 5.48 20.05
C VAL A 267 -3.19 6.35 18.91
N SER A 268 -1.91 6.70 18.97
CA SER A 268 -1.16 7.26 17.84
C SER A 268 -0.66 6.13 16.93
N PRO A 269 -1.33 5.80 15.82
CA PRO A 269 -0.87 4.75 14.91
C PRO A 269 0.37 5.24 14.15
N LEU A 270 1.29 4.34 13.85
CA LEU A 270 2.24 4.46 12.73
C LEU A 270 1.54 4.11 11.41
N ALA A 271 0.68 3.10 11.45
CA ALA A 271 -0.13 2.60 10.35
C ALA A 271 -1.43 2.00 10.87
N PHE A 272 -2.47 1.95 10.04
CA PHE A 272 -3.71 1.25 10.37
C PHE A 272 -4.30 0.52 9.16
N PHE A 273 -5.05 -0.56 9.44
CA PHE A 273 -5.65 -1.42 8.42
C PHE A 273 -7.03 -1.89 8.90
N TRP A 274 -8.03 -1.76 8.04
CA TRP A 274 -9.34 -2.36 8.28
C TRP A 274 -9.23 -3.89 8.24
N CYS A 275 -9.82 -4.55 9.24
CA CYS A 275 -9.99 -5.99 9.25
C CYS A 275 -11.30 -6.39 8.58
N ASP A 276 -12.34 -5.61 8.86
CA ASP A 276 -13.69 -5.70 8.34
C ASP A 276 -14.30 -4.29 8.40
N ASP A 277 -15.63 -4.18 8.47
CA ASP A 277 -16.35 -2.91 8.45
C ASP A 277 -16.30 -2.10 9.77
N HIS A 278 -15.81 -2.69 10.87
CA HIS A 278 -15.85 -2.09 12.21
C HIS A 278 -14.56 -2.28 13.03
N ARG A 279 -13.70 -3.24 12.69
CA ARG A 279 -12.44 -3.49 13.37
C ARG A 279 -11.25 -2.97 12.59
N ILE A 280 -10.37 -2.25 13.27
CA ILE A 280 -9.15 -1.67 12.72
C ILE A 280 -7.95 -2.17 13.51
N VAL A 281 -6.95 -2.70 12.82
CA VAL A 281 -5.63 -2.95 13.40
C VAL A 281 -4.80 -1.68 13.30
N CYS A 282 -4.30 -1.20 14.43
CA CYS A 282 -3.35 -0.11 14.53
C CYS A 282 -1.97 -0.65 14.91
N ILE A 283 -0.98 -0.31 14.09
CA ILE A 283 0.43 -0.54 14.41
C ILE A 283 0.93 0.69 15.15
N THR A 284 1.48 0.53 16.35
CA THR A 284 1.91 1.64 17.21
C THR A 284 3.43 1.68 17.34
N GLY A 285 4.01 2.88 17.49
CA GLY A 285 5.45 3.07 17.69
C GLY A 285 6.14 3.83 16.55
N PRO A 286 7.47 3.67 16.37
CA PRO A 286 8.33 2.71 17.05
C PRO A 286 8.63 3.07 18.51
N ILE A 287 8.72 2.05 19.36
CA ILE A 287 9.23 2.15 20.74
C ILE A 287 10.66 1.56 20.72
N GLY A 288 11.68 2.37 21.00
CA GLY A 288 13.08 1.91 21.08
C GLY A 288 13.63 1.32 19.77
N ASP A 289 14.25 0.14 19.84
CA ASP A 289 14.99 -0.52 18.74
C ASP A 289 14.07 -1.17 17.69
N ARG A 290 13.28 -0.33 16.99
CA ARG A 290 12.36 -0.70 15.89
C ARG A 290 11.27 -1.70 16.30
N VAL A 291 10.87 -1.72 17.57
CA VAL A 291 9.73 -2.51 18.03
C VAL A 291 8.46 -1.71 17.80
N VAL A 292 7.42 -2.37 17.30
CA VAL A 292 6.08 -1.79 17.13
C VAL A 292 5.06 -2.61 17.93
N GLY A 293 4.06 -1.93 18.48
CA GLY A 293 2.90 -2.57 19.12
C GLY A 293 1.79 -2.82 18.09
N ILE A 294 0.89 -3.74 18.44
CA ILE A 294 -0.32 -4.01 17.66
C ILE A 294 -1.52 -3.78 18.58
N ARG A 295 -2.47 -2.97 18.12
CA ARG A 295 -3.74 -2.69 18.78
C ARG A 295 -4.87 -3.05 17.83
N VAL A 296 -5.97 -3.55 18.35
CA VAL A 296 -7.21 -3.71 17.58
C VAL A 296 -8.26 -2.82 18.21
N ILE A 297 -8.89 -1.99 17.39
CA ILE A 297 -9.95 -1.07 17.78
C ILE A 297 -11.23 -1.55 17.11
N ASP A 298 -12.26 -1.79 17.91
CA ASP A 298 -13.61 -2.04 17.43
C ASP A 298 -14.44 -0.76 17.63
N ILE A 299 -14.78 -0.11 16.52
CA ILE A 299 -15.46 1.19 16.53
C ILE A 299 -16.95 1.08 16.92
N VAL A 300 -17.54 -0.11 16.81
CA VAL A 300 -18.95 -0.34 17.16
C VAL A 300 -19.06 -0.71 18.63
N ALA A 301 -18.19 -1.59 19.12
CA ALA A 301 -18.14 -1.96 20.53
C ALA A 301 -17.48 -0.89 21.41
N GLY A 302 -16.68 0.02 20.81
CA GLY A 302 -15.91 1.03 21.54
C GLY A 302 -14.78 0.42 22.37
N THR A 303 -14.22 -0.71 21.93
CA THR A 303 -13.20 -1.46 22.66
C THR A 303 -11.86 -1.42 21.98
N GLU A 304 -10.79 -1.45 22.77
CA GLU A 304 -9.41 -1.56 22.30
C GLU A 304 -8.71 -2.74 22.99
N SER A 305 -8.01 -3.58 22.22
CA SER A 305 -7.24 -4.72 22.72
C SER A 305 -5.76 -4.65 22.30
N ASP A 306 -4.88 -5.14 23.19
CA ASP A 306 -3.44 -5.26 22.96
C ASP A 306 -3.10 -6.64 22.36
N HIS A 307 -2.48 -6.64 21.17
CA HIS A 307 -2.04 -7.85 20.46
C HIS A 307 -0.51 -8.02 20.49
N GLY A 308 0.13 -7.43 21.48
CA GLY A 308 1.55 -7.54 21.77
C GLY A 308 2.43 -6.69 20.85
N HIS A 309 3.70 -7.08 20.79
CA HIS A 309 4.74 -6.35 20.09
C HIS A 309 5.47 -7.24 19.09
N ILE A 310 5.99 -6.63 18.03
CA ILE A 310 6.82 -7.29 17.01
C ILE A 310 8.04 -6.43 16.69
N ARG A 311 9.10 -7.08 16.19
CA ARG A 311 10.19 -6.39 15.51
C ARG A 311 10.08 -6.66 14.00
N PRO A 312 9.45 -5.76 13.22
CA PRO A 312 9.21 -5.97 11.79
C PRO A 312 10.51 -5.99 10.99
N SER A 313 10.44 -6.61 9.81
CA SER A 313 11.47 -6.48 8.79
C SER A 313 11.66 -5.03 8.35
N ARG A 314 12.76 -4.78 7.63
CA ARG A 314 12.97 -3.45 7.03
C ARG A 314 11.87 -3.12 6.02
N ASP A 315 11.51 -4.08 5.18
CA ASP A 315 10.51 -3.92 4.13
C ASP A 315 9.09 -3.76 4.71
N LEU A 316 8.74 -4.49 5.77
CA LEU A 316 7.46 -4.34 6.48
C LEU A 316 7.39 -2.99 7.22
N LEU A 317 8.49 -2.54 7.84
CA LEU A 317 8.52 -1.21 8.45
C LEU A 317 8.39 -0.09 7.41
N GLN A 318 8.98 -0.27 6.22
CA GLN A 318 8.81 0.66 5.10
C GLN A 318 7.35 0.69 4.62
N LEU A 319 6.68 -0.47 4.57
CA LEU A 319 5.24 -0.55 4.29
C LEU A 319 4.44 0.27 5.31
N PHE A 320 4.70 0.11 6.61
CA PHE A 320 4.00 0.88 7.64
C PHE A 320 4.18 2.40 7.49
N GLY A 321 5.37 2.86 7.11
CA GLY A 321 5.64 4.30 6.93
C GLY A 321 4.83 4.97 5.80
N HIS A 322 4.28 4.19 4.88
CA HIS A 322 3.50 4.65 3.72
C HIS A 322 2.27 3.75 3.50
N PHE A 323 1.65 3.31 4.60
CA PHE A 323 0.63 2.28 4.56
C PHE A 323 -0.59 2.69 3.72
N ASP A 324 -0.94 3.97 3.67
CA ASP A 324 -2.03 4.51 2.85
C ASP A 324 -1.78 4.29 1.35
N GLN A 325 -0.51 4.29 0.92
CA GLN A 325 -0.12 3.89 -0.42
C GLN A 325 -0.09 2.38 -0.59
N TYR A 326 0.55 1.66 0.34
CA TYR A 326 0.81 0.23 0.17
C TYR A 326 -0.38 -0.67 0.54
N ALA A 327 -1.35 -0.24 1.34
CA ALA A 327 -2.43 -1.09 1.84
C ALA A 327 -3.29 -1.68 0.72
N THR A 328 -3.37 -1.00 -0.43
CA THR A 328 -4.09 -1.46 -1.61
C THR A 328 -3.37 -2.60 -2.34
N SER A 329 -2.04 -2.65 -2.32
CA SER A 329 -1.22 -3.64 -3.04
C SER A 329 -0.57 -4.69 -2.13
N ALA A 330 -0.38 -4.38 -0.84
CA ALA A 330 0.30 -5.22 0.14
C ALA A 330 -0.60 -5.44 1.37
N ARG A 331 -1.55 -6.37 1.24
CA ARG A 331 -2.51 -6.72 2.29
C ARG A 331 -1.86 -7.57 3.37
N ILE A 332 -1.81 -7.05 4.59
CA ILE A 332 -1.33 -7.78 5.77
C ILE A 332 -2.46 -8.46 6.54
N VAL A 333 -3.69 -7.97 6.42
CA VAL A 333 -4.85 -8.59 7.07
C VAL A 333 -5.39 -9.72 6.19
N SER A 334 -5.73 -10.85 6.79
CA SER A 334 -6.32 -12.00 6.10
C SER A 334 -7.61 -11.58 5.40
N PRO A 335 -7.99 -12.23 4.30
CA PRO A 335 -9.24 -11.90 3.62
C PRO A 335 -10.50 -12.10 4.48
N ALA A 336 -10.41 -12.94 5.52
CA ALA A 336 -11.48 -13.15 6.49
C ALA A 336 -11.48 -12.11 7.62
N GLY A 337 -10.47 -11.23 7.72
CA GLY A 337 -10.41 -10.20 8.75
C GLY A 337 -10.06 -10.71 10.15
N ASP A 338 -9.43 -11.88 10.25
CA ASP A 338 -9.22 -12.63 11.51
C ASP A 338 -7.74 -12.90 11.84
N ALA A 339 -6.81 -12.57 10.95
CA ALA A 339 -5.38 -12.77 11.18
C ALA A 339 -4.51 -11.73 10.45
N LEU A 340 -3.28 -11.54 10.94
CA LEU A 340 -2.24 -10.73 10.33
C LEU A 340 -1.13 -11.61 9.76
N LEU A 341 -0.59 -11.22 8.60
CA LEU A 341 0.60 -11.82 7.99
C LEU A 341 1.76 -10.85 8.09
N LEU A 342 2.79 -11.24 8.85
CA LEU A 342 3.84 -10.34 9.30
C LEU A 342 5.22 -10.94 9.01
N ALA A 343 6.08 -10.20 8.32
CA ALA A 343 7.50 -10.49 8.24
C ALA A 343 8.21 -9.84 9.45
N ALA A 344 8.39 -10.57 10.55
CA ALA A 344 8.87 -10.04 11.81
C ALA A 344 9.53 -11.11 12.69
N SER A 345 10.22 -10.69 13.75
CA SER A 345 10.55 -11.55 14.89
C SER A 345 9.70 -11.20 16.11
N ARG A 346 9.52 -12.17 17.01
CA ARG A 346 8.85 -11.93 18.29
C ARG A 346 9.75 -11.08 19.18
N ALA A 347 9.20 -10.05 19.83
CA ALA A 347 9.99 -9.09 20.62
C ALA A 347 10.74 -9.73 21.81
N GLN A 348 10.32 -10.92 22.28
CA GLN A 348 10.91 -11.66 23.40
C GLN A 348 12.06 -12.62 23.00
N GLU A 349 12.34 -12.82 21.72
CA GLU A 349 13.46 -13.65 21.27
C GLU A 349 14.77 -12.85 21.33
N GLN A 350 15.35 -12.80 22.53
CA GLN A 350 16.71 -12.34 22.75
C GLN A 350 17.65 -13.56 22.71
N GLU A 351 18.05 -14.01 21.52
CA GLU A 351 19.09 -15.03 21.41
C GLU A 351 20.45 -14.41 21.77
N ASN A 352 20.99 -14.78 22.94
CA ASN A 352 22.40 -14.71 23.33
C ASN A 352 23.23 -13.53 22.76
N GLY A 353 22.75 -12.30 22.96
CA GLY A 353 23.53 -11.08 22.67
C GLY A 353 23.66 -10.69 21.19
N SER A 354 22.96 -11.36 20.28
CA SER A 354 22.88 -10.99 18.86
C SER A 354 21.41 -10.76 18.47
N VAL A 355 21.10 -9.61 17.89
CA VAL A 355 19.77 -9.35 17.30
C VAL A 355 19.50 -10.43 16.26
N PRO A 356 18.39 -11.22 16.35
CA PRO A 356 18.11 -12.24 15.35
C PRO A 356 18.07 -11.60 13.95
N THR A 357 19.02 -12.00 13.10
CA THR A 357 19.07 -11.58 11.69
C THR A 357 18.00 -12.28 10.85
N VAL A 358 17.47 -13.39 11.35
CA VAL A 358 16.48 -14.24 10.67
C VAL A 358 15.08 -13.69 10.95
N ARG A 359 14.34 -13.34 9.89
CA ARG A 359 12.98 -12.82 10.00
C ARG A 359 11.98 -13.85 9.52
N GLN A 360 11.05 -14.19 10.39
CA GLN A 360 10.01 -15.17 10.14
C GLN A 360 8.85 -14.53 9.38
N ILE A 361 8.15 -15.33 8.59
CA ILE A 361 6.80 -15.00 8.15
C ILE A 361 5.85 -15.62 9.18
N LEU A 362 5.08 -14.76 9.86
CA LEU A 362 4.17 -15.10 10.93
C LEU A 362 2.74 -14.92 10.46
N ILE A 363 1.88 -15.88 10.77
CA ILE A 363 0.43 -15.67 10.82
C ILE A 363 0.08 -15.44 12.28
N ARG A 364 -0.42 -14.25 12.61
CA ARG A 364 -0.89 -13.88 13.94
C ARG A 364 -2.41 -13.81 13.94
N PRO A 365 -3.11 -14.76 14.56
CA PRO A 365 -4.55 -14.66 14.77
C PRO A 365 -4.91 -13.41 15.59
N LEU A 366 -6.09 -12.84 15.30
CA LEU A 366 -6.68 -11.77 16.10
C LEU A 366 -7.51 -12.32 17.27
N ASP A 367 -7.72 -13.64 17.35
CA ASP A 367 -8.17 -14.28 18.58
C ASP A 367 -6.98 -14.38 19.56
N PRO A 368 -7.02 -13.72 20.74
CA PRO A 368 -5.92 -13.75 21.70
C PRO A 368 -5.66 -15.13 22.34
N SER A 369 -6.58 -16.09 22.18
CA SER A 369 -6.40 -17.48 22.64
C SER A 369 -5.53 -18.33 21.71
N GLU A 370 -5.33 -17.88 20.47
CA GLU A 370 -4.54 -18.58 19.47
C GLU A 370 -3.09 -18.07 19.41
N ALA A 371 -2.16 -18.96 19.12
CA ALA A 371 -0.75 -18.63 19.05
C ALA A 371 -0.31 -18.28 17.62
N ASP A 372 0.63 -17.33 17.50
CA ASP A 372 1.36 -17.03 16.27
C ASP A 372 1.93 -18.31 15.62
N GLN A 373 1.69 -18.47 14.32
CA GLN A 373 2.19 -19.58 13.51
C GLN A 373 3.34 -19.12 12.61
N VAL A 374 4.48 -19.82 12.65
CA VAL A 374 5.60 -19.56 11.75
C VAL A 374 5.38 -20.34 10.46
N VAL A 375 5.18 -19.62 9.35
CA VAL A 375 4.85 -20.23 8.04
C VAL A 375 5.98 -20.12 7.01
N GLY A 376 7.06 -19.42 7.33
CA GLY A 376 8.23 -19.30 6.46
C GLY A 376 9.29 -18.36 7.02
N ARG A 377 10.27 -18.05 6.18
CA ARG A 377 11.30 -17.03 6.45
C ARG A 377 11.37 -16.09 5.27
N GLY A 378 11.45 -14.80 5.54
CA GLY A 378 11.40 -13.80 4.49
C GLY A 378 11.32 -12.37 5.02
N ARG A 379 11.24 -11.44 4.08
CA ARG A 379 11.30 -10.00 4.38
C ARG A 379 9.99 -9.26 4.20
N ILE A 380 9.06 -9.78 3.41
CA ILE A 380 7.72 -9.21 3.24
C ILE A 380 6.77 -10.32 2.79
N ALA A 381 5.52 -10.25 3.20
CA ALA A 381 4.49 -11.20 2.82
C ALA A 381 3.14 -10.48 2.68
N VAL A 382 2.30 -10.93 1.73
CA VAL A 382 1.01 -10.31 1.39
C VAL A 382 -0.05 -11.39 1.14
N TRP A 383 -1.23 -11.20 1.71
CA TRP A 383 -2.37 -12.08 1.47
C TRP A 383 -2.92 -11.94 0.05
N LYS A 384 -3.31 -13.07 -0.52
CA LYS A 384 -4.12 -13.13 -1.74
C LYS A 384 -5.56 -12.69 -1.42
N PRO A 385 -6.15 -11.74 -2.15
CA PRO A 385 -7.57 -11.39 -2.01
C PRO A 385 -8.49 -12.57 -2.27
N LEU A 386 -9.70 -12.53 -1.68
CA LEU A 386 -10.81 -13.37 -2.12
C LEU A 386 -11.40 -12.77 -3.40
N SER A 387 -11.70 -13.64 -4.37
CA SER A 387 -12.37 -13.29 -5.63
C SER A 387 -13.82 -12.88 -5.45
#